data_AF-A0A8T5BQE6-F1
#
_entry.id   AF-A0A8T5BQE6-F1
#
_cell.length_a   1.000
_cell.length_b   1.000
_cell.length_c   1.000
_cell.angle_alpha   90.00
_cell.angle_beta   90.00
_cell.angle_gamma   90.00
#
_symmetry.space_group_name_H-M   'P 1'
#
loop_
_entity.id
_entity.type
_entity.pdbx_description
1 polymer ?
#
loop_
_entity_poly.entity_id
_entity_poly.type
_entity_poly.pdbx_seq_one_letter_code
_entity_poly.pdbx_strand_id
1 'polypeptide(L)'
;MIGAVIFIVVFLAVLGVSLGMPWLPPGYMIFDVLNIPAVDYPVLGIPAWLLIIGIVNGVVYGFIIWLIYSVIAAATGKGKKNQQISQTVNVQVGGGQVPPGTYEPRPQQ
;
A
#
# COMPACT_ATOMS: atom_id res chain seq x y z
N MET A 1 -1.44 0.07 -2.27
CA MET A 1 -0.12 -0.57 -2.45
C MET A 1 1.00 0.19 -1.74
N ILE A 2 1.07 1.52 -1.83
CA ILE A 2 2.14 2.34 -1.20
C ILE A 2 2.36 2.06 0.31
N GLY A 3 1.30 1.84 1.09
CA GLY A 3 1.41 1.53 2.52
C GLY A 3 2.16 0.22 2.79
N ALA A 4 1.90 -0.83 2.02
CA ALA A 4 2.59 -2.12 2.19
C ALA A 4 4.10 -2.00 1.89
N VAL A 5 4.46 -1.16 0.92
CA VAL A 5 5.87 -0.88 0.62
C VAL A 5 6.56 -0.19 1.80
N ILE A 6 5.90 0.80 2.42
CA ILE A 6 6.42 1.49 3.61
C ILE A 6 6.61 0.49 4.76
N PHE A 7 5.62 -0.37 4.99
CA PHE A 7 5.72 -1.42 6.00
C PHE A 7 6.94 -2.32 5.77
N ILE A 8 7.15 -2.83 4.54
CA ILE A 8 8.27 -3.72 4.22
C ILE A 8 9.62 -3.01 4.41
N VAL A 9 9.75 -1.77 3.93
CA VAL A 9 11.00 -1.01 4.06
C VAL A 9 11.34 -0.77 5.54
N VAL A 10 10.37 -0.34 6.34
CA VAL A 10 10.55 -0.15 7.78
C VAL A 10 10.86 -1.47 8.47
N PHE A 11 10.13 -2.53 8.15
CA PHE A 11 10.33 -3.87 8.71
C PHE A 11 11.77 -4.33 8.49
N LEU A 12 12.29 -4.26 7.26
CA LEU A 12 13.66 -4.69 6.95
C LEU A 12 14.70 -3.81 7.64
N ALA A 13 14.48 -2.49 7.71
CA ALA A 13 15.37 -1.58 8.40
C ALA A 13 15.45 -1.89 9.91
N VAL A 14 14.29 -2.03 10.57
CA VAL A 14 14.20 -2.34 12.01
C VAL A 14 14.71 -3.74 12.31
N LEU A 15 14.47 -4.71 11.43
CA LEU A 15 15.00 -6.07 11.56
C LEU A 15 16.53 -6.03 11.56
N GLY A 16 17.14 -5.33 10.60
CA GLY A 16 18.60 -5.16 10.55
C GLY A 16 19.16 -4.49 11.81
N VAL A 17 18.51 -3.42 12.30
CA VAL A 17 18.91 -2.75 13.54
C VAL A 17 18.76 -3.66 14.75
N SER A 18 17.66 -4.42 14.85
CA SER A 18 17.38 -5.30 15.99
C SER A 18 18.34 -6.49 16.06
N LEU A 19 18.88 -6.96 14.93
CA LEU A 19 19.93 -7.98 14.92
C LEU A 19 21.24 -7.45 15.52
N GLY A 20 21.54 -6.16 15.37
CA GLY A 20 22.70 -5.51 16.02
C GLY A 20 22.42 -5.05 17.46
N MET A 21 21.17 -4.72 17.77
CA MET A 21 20.72 -4.19 19.07
C MET A 21 19.47 -4.94 19.57
N PRO A 22 19.62 -6.19 20.06
CA PRO A 22 18.49 -7.04 20.42
C PRO A 22 17.74 -6.61 21.68
N TRP A 23 18.29 -5.70 22.48
CA TRP A 23 17.60 -5.16 23.66
C TRP A 23 16.51 -4.13 23.32
N LEU A 24 16.28 -3.86 22.03
CA LEU A 24 15.20 -2.97 21.62
C LEU A 24 13.84 -3.55 22.01
N PRO A 25 13.00 -2.79 22.75
CA PRO A 25 11.62 -3.19 23.00
C PRO A 25 10.79 -3.09 21.71
N PRO A 26 9.62 -3.76 21.62
CA PRO A 26 9.03 -4.65 22.61
C PRO A 26 9.51 -6.11 22.52
N GLY A 27 10.31 -6.48 21.52
CA GLY A 27 10.69 -7.87 21.23
C GLY A 27 11.39 -8.54 22.40
N TYR A 28 12.39 -7.88 22.99
CA TYR A 28 13.06 -8.39 24.19
C TYR A 28 12.11 -8.51 25.38
N MET A 29 11.21 -7.53 25.58
CA MET A 29 10.25 -7.55 26.68
C MET A 29 9.28 -8.74 26.56
N ILE A 30 8.78 -9.00 25.35
CA ILE A 30 7.89 -10.13 25.09
C ILE A 30 8.63 -11.45 25.30
N PHE A 31 9.89 -11.53 24.87
CA PHE A 31 10.73 -12.71 25.05
C PHE A 31 10.98 -13.02 26.54
N ASP A 32 11.28 -11.99 27.33
CA ASP A 32 11.51 -12.06 28.78
C ASP A 32 10.22 -12.42 29.54
N VAL A 33 9.10 -11.76 29.23
CA VAL A 33 7.78 -12.03 29.86
C VAL A 33 7.29 -13.44 29.57
N LEU A 34 7.50 -13.93 28.35
CA LEU A 34 7.11 -15.29 27.97
C LEU A 34 8.11 -16.36 28.46
N ASN A 35 9.21 -15.93 29.10
CA ASN A 35 10.29 -16.78 29.59
C ASN A 35 10.77 -17.79 28.52
N ILE A 36 10.87 -17.33 27.26
CA ILE A 36 11.27 -18.19 26.17
C ILE A 36 12.75 -18.54 26.38
N PRO A 37 13.13 -19.83 26.37
CA PRO A 37 14.53 -20.19 26.49
C PRO A 37 15.32 -19.63 25.30
N ALA A 38 16.36 -18.86 25.58
CA ALA A 38 17.31 -18.38 24.58
C ALA A 38 18.11 -19.57 24.04
N VAL A 39 17.57 -20.20 22.99
CA VAL A 39 18.23 -21.31 22.31
C VAL A 39 19.12 -20.79 21.20
N ASP A 40 20.40 -21.17 21.22
CA ASP A 40 21.40 -20.80 20.22
C ASP A 40 21.30 -21.64 18.94
N TYR A 41 20.15 -22.24 18.66
CA TYR A 41 19.93 -22.96 17.42
C TYR A 41 20.08 -21.98 16.24
N PRO A 42 21.07 -22.17 15.36
CA PRO A 42 21.34 -21.21 14.31
C PRO A 42 20.37 -21.40 13.15
N VAL A 43 19.71 -20.33 12.75
CA VAL A 43 18.92 -20.25 11.52
C VAL A 43 19.64 -19.31 10.58
N LEU A 44 20.13 -19.83 9.45
CA LEU A 44 20.96 -19.09 8.50
C LEU A 44 22.22 -18.46 9.14
N GLY A 45 22.78 -19.10 10.18
CA GLY A 45 23.95 -18.61 10.91
C GLY A 45 23.66 -17.56 11.99
N ILE A 46 22.38 -17.24 12.23
CA ILE A 46 21.95 -16.29 13.26
C ILE A 46 21.19 -17.05 14.36
N PRO A 47 21.45 -16.80 15.67
CA PRO A 47 20.70 -17.45 16.75
C PRO A 47 19.19 -17.24 16.61
N ALA A 48 18.40 -18.32 16.79
CA ALA A 48 16.95 -18.27 16.62
C ALA A 48 16.27 -17.24 17.53
N TRP A 49 16.72 -17.12 18.79
CA TRP A 49 16.17 -16.14 19.73
C TRP A 49 16.35 -14.69 19.24
N LEU A 50 17.49 -14.39 18.63
CA LEU A 50 17.82 -13.08 18.08
C LEU A 50 16.89 -12.73 16.90
N LEU A 51 16.64 -13.71 16.02
CA LEU A 51 15.72 -13.57 14.90
C LEU A 51 14.27 -13.35 15.38
N ILE A 52 13.82 -14.07 16.40
CA ILE A 52 12.48 -13.90 16.97
C ILE A 52 12.30 -12.47 17.48
N ILE A 53 13.24 -11.97 18.28
CA ILE A 53 13.20 -10.60 18.80
C ILE A 53 13.20 -9.59 17.65
N GLY A 54 14.07 -9.78 16.65
CA GLY A 54 14.15 -8.89 15.50
C GLY A 54 12.89 -8.85 14.65
N ILE A 55 12.24 -10.01 14.42
CA ILE A 55 10.96 -10.10 13.71
C ILE A 55 9.87 -9.40 14.49
N VAL A 56 9.76 -9.63 15.80
CA VAL A 56 8.74 -9.00 16.65
C VAL A 56 8.91 -7.47 16.63
N ASN A 57 10.13 -6.96 16.81
CA ASN A 57 10.41 -5.53 16.70
C ASN A 57 10.05 -4.98 15.31
N GLY A 58 10.51 -5.65 14.25
CA GLY A 58 10.22 -5.25 12.87
C GLY A 58 8.72 -5.15 12.60
N VAL A 59 7.93 -6.13 13.04
CA VAL A 59 6.48 -6.13 12.87
C VAL A 59 5.83 -5.01 13.66
N VAL A 60 6.18 -4.81 14.93
CA VAL A 60 5.55 -3.79 15.77
C VAL A 60 5.86 -2.40 15.27
N TYR A 61 7.13 -2.06 15.05
CA TYR A 61 7.51 -0.73 14.55
C TYR A 61 7.04 -0.51 13.11
N GLY A 62 7.12 -1.53 12.26
CA GLY A 62 6.56 -1.50 10.92
C GLY A 62 5.07 -1.19 10.93
N PHE A 63 4.31 -1.86 11.80
CA PHE A 63 2.87 -1.64 11.94
C PHE A 63 2.55 -0.25 12.48
N ILE A 64 3.27 0.24 13.48
CA ILE A 64 3.09 1.60 14.03
C ILE A 64 3.32 2.65 12.94
N ILE A 65 4.45 2.60 12.22
CA ILE A 65 4.75 3.58 11.17
C ILE A 65 3.76 3.49 10.02
N TRP A 66 3.41 2.27 9.59
CA TRP A 66 2.39 2.07 8.57
C TRP A 66 1.03 2.63 8.99
N LEU A 67 0.65 2.46 10.26
CA LEU A 67 -0.61 2.97 10.80
C LEU A 67 -0.60 4.50 10.84
N ILE A 68 0.47 5.12 11.32
CA ILE A 68 0.66 6.58 11.29
C ILE A 68 0.52 7.10 9.86
N TYR A 69 1.23 6.47 8.91
CA TYR A 69 1.14 6.83 7.49
C TYR A 69 -0.30 6.71 6.97
N SER A 70 -0.98 5.61 7.31
CA SER A 70 -2.35 5.35 6.86
C SER A 70 -3.35 6.39 7.41
N VAL A 71 -3.20 6.77 8.68
CA VAL A 71 -4.02 7.82 9.30
C VAL A 71 -3.74 9.18 8.66
N ILE A 72 -2.47 9.54 8.47
CA ILE A 72 -2.09 10.81 7.81
C ILE A 72 -2.63 10.84 6.38
N ALA A 73 -2.43 9.77 5.60
CA ALA A 73 -2.88 9.68 4.22
C ALA A 73 -4.42 9.74 4.10
N ALA A 74 -5.14 9.14 5.05
CA ALA A 74 -6.59 9.25 5.14
C ALA A 74 -7.03 10.68 5.49
N ALA A 75 -6.34 11.33 6.44
CA ALA A 75 -6.66 12.70 6.88
C ALA A 75 -6.30 13.78 5.84
N THR A 76 -5.21 13.60 5.08
CA THR A 76 -4.77 14.56 4.03
C THR A 76 -5.50 14.40 2.71
N GLY A 77 -6.47 13.48 2.60
CA GLY A 77 -7.51 13.53 1.57
C GLY A 77 -6.99 13.76 0.16
N LYS A 78 -5.99 12.99 -0.32
CA LYS A 78 -5.78 12.91 -1.77
C LYS A 78 -6.91 12.07 -2.34
N GLY A 79 -7.93 12.81 -2.77
CA GLY A 79 -9.21 12.33 -3.27
C GLY A 79 -9.09 11.06 -4.10
N LYS A 80 -10.07 10.18 -3.88
CA LYS A 80 -10.47 9.11 -4.77
C LYS A 80 -10.20 9.54 -6.20
N LYS A 81 -9.17 8.97 -6.83
CA LYS A 81 -9.06 9.03 -8.28
C LYS A 81 -10.24 8.22 -8.78
N ASN A 82 -11.30 8.94 -9.13
CA ASN A 82 -12.47 8.41 -9.82
C ASN A 82 -11.98 7.59 -11.01
N GLN A 83 -11.91 6.27 -10.85
CA GLN A 83 -11.87 5.29 -11.93
C GLN A 83 -13.30 5.07 -12.45
N GLN A 84 -13.95 6.17 -12.80
CA GLN A 84 -15.22 6.22 -13.51
C GLN A 84 -15.15 7.63 -14.12
N ILE A 85 -14.64 7.82 -15.34
CA ILE A 85 -15.42 7.90 -16.57
C ILE A 85 -14.40 7.99 -17.73
N SER A 86 -14.12 6.88 -18.41
CA SER A 86 -13.70 6.88 -19.84
C SER A 86 -14.44 5.80 -20.62
N GLN A 87 -15.47 5.21 -20.02
CA GLN A 87 -16.42 4.35 -20.70
C GLN A 87 -17.82 4.95 -20.54
N THR A 88 -17.96 6.25 -20.82
CA THR A 88 -19.27 6.82 -21.14
C THR A 88 -19.28 7.16 -22.63
N VAL A 89 -19.81 6.21 -23.39
CA VAL A 89 -20.70 6.44 -24.53
C VAL A 89 -20.06 7.05 -25.78
N ASN A 90 -19.41 6.23 -26.61
CA ASN A 90 -19.44 6.42 -28.05
C ASN A 90 -20.86 6.10 -28.55
N VAL A 91 -21.80 7.03 -28.39
CA VAL A 91 -23.03 7.07 -29.20
C VAL A 91 -22.85 8.25 -30.14
N GLN A 92 -22.13 7.99 -31.22
CA GLN A 92 -22.14 8.82 -32.40
C GLN A 92 -23.46 8.51 -33.12
N VAL A 93 -24.54 9.21 -32.73
CA VAL A 93 -25.72 9.31 -33.60
C VAL A 93 -25.23 10.04 -34.84
N GLY A 94 -25.07 9.30 -35.95
CA GLY A 94 -24.88 9.86 -37.28
C GLY A 94 -26.15 10.58 -37.75
N GLY A 95 -26.47 11.69 -37.09
CA GLY A 95 -27.46 12.67 -37.54
C GLY A 95 -26.72 13.81 -38.22
N GLY A 96 -26.34 13.60 -39.48
CA GLY A 96 -25.81 14.67 -40.31
C GLY A 96 -26.82 15.80 -40.42
N GLN A 97 -26.39 16.99 -40.02
CA GLN A 97 -27.10 18.24 -40.23
C GLN A 97 -27.37 18.43 -41.72
N VAL A 98 -28.64 18.59 -42.09
CA VAL A 98 -29.04 18.98 -43.46
C VAL A 98 -28.69 20.46 -43.63
N PRO A 99 -27.90 20.85 -44.66
CA PRO A 99 -27.53 22.25 -44.87
C PRO A 99 -28.76 23.13 -45.14
N PRO A 100 -28.77 24.40 -44.70
CA PRO A 100 -29.88 25.31 -44.99
C PRO A 100 -29.84 25.76 -46.45
N GLY A 101 -30.91 25.43 -47.19
CA GLY A 101 -31.32 26.17 -48.39
C GLY A 101 -30.61 25.80 -49.69
N THR A 102 -31.16 24.81 -50.39
CA THR A 102 -31.26 24.87 -51.86
C THR A 102 -32.61 24.25 -52.23
N TYR A 103 -33.60 25.10 -52.53
CA TYR A 103 -34.88 24.62 -53.04
C TYR A 103 -34.66 24.21 -54.49
N GLU A 104 -34.56 22.91 -54.76
CA GLU A 104 -34.76 22.39 -56.11
C GLU A 104 -36.26 22.51 -56.46
N PRO A 105 -36.64 23.17 -57.57
CA PRO A 105 -38.02 23.16 -58.01
C PRO A 105 -38.36 21.76 -58.55
N ARG A 106 -39.37 21.12 -57.94
CA ARG A 106 -39.94 19.88 -58.45
C ARG A 106 -40.43 20.10 -59.91
N PRO A 107 -40.09 19.22 -60.87
CA PRO A 107 -40.78 19.20 -62.14
C PRO A 107 -42.24 18.84 -61.89
N GLN A 108 -43.16 19.70 -62.30
CA GLN A 108 -44.58 19.36 -62.39
C GLN A 108 -44.78 18.56 -63.67
N GLN A 109 -44.93 17.24 -63.55
CA GLN A 109 -45.64 16.38 -64.50
C GLN A 109 -46.33 15.26 -63.74
#